data_AF-A0A7X7HN53-F1
#
_entry.id   AF-A0A7X7HN53-F1
#
_cell.length_a   1.000
_cell.length_b   1.000
_cell.length_c   1.000
_cell.angle_alpha   90.00
_cell.angle_beta   90.00
_cell.angle_gamma   90.00
#
_symmetry.space_group_name_H-M   'P 1'
#
loop_
_entity.id
_entity.type
_entity.pdbx_description
1 polymer ?
#
loop_
_entity_poly.entity_id
_entity_poly.type
_entity_poly.pdbx_seq_one_letter_code
_entity_poly.pdbx_strand_id
1 'polypeptide(L)'
;MDRNASLASEHVRNYLAAFLVDLAERYPVDGFRLDWPEVPPYDLSSALFDFHPAMRRLMREAGHDDVSVAKRIVALADALCRAASRAAGFGPQAVRSALTDAGWSELTAQGGAYAPLRTAKRRAVVELLRAARVALDSVAGPRRRLEPQIFPPPFHQLSGFPLGALNGLADRVGVKLYTMHWPMLARYWGRDLLGSGASTREVDNVTAAVAGLFDLTEGGNGDGASLRYPDPETPHPVSADAQRRKLAAARKELGAIPMIAFAHAYGPEGDVLSRFGLACEGASAAWLNRYGYLSDRKLDAIARERT
;
A
#
# COMPACT_ATOMS: atom_id res chain seq x y z
N MET A 1 13.91 11.93 1.75
CA MET A 1 13.28 10.91 2.62
C MET A 1 12.07 11.58 3.25
N ASP A 2 10.89 10.98 3.13
CA ASP A 2 9.67 11.51 3.73
C ASP A 2 9.85 11.67 5.23
N ARG A 3 9.44 12.82 5.78
CA ARG A 3 9.47 13.08 7.23
C ARG A 3 8.25 12.44 7.91
N ASN A 4 8.09 11.13 7.72
CA ASN A 4 6.99 10.38 8.31
C ASN A 4 7.21 10.21 9.81
N ALA A 5 6.16 10.44 10.59
CA ALA A 5 6.16 10.08 12.00
C ALA A 5 6.16 8.55 12.14
N SER A 6 6.92 8.01 13.11
CA SER A 6 6.89 6.57 13.39
C SER A 6 5.52 6.18 13.95
N LEU A 7 4.85 5.20 13.33
CA LEU A 7 3.58 4.67 13.85
C LEU A 7 3.73 3.97 15.20
N ALA A 8 4.96 3.58 15.56
CA ALA A 8 5.28 3.04 16.88
C ALA A 8 5.39 4.12 17.96
N SER A 9 5.39 5.41 17.59
CA SER A 9 5.48 6.53 18.52
C SER A 9 4.24 6.61 19.39
N GLU A 10 4.45 6.66 20.71
CA GLU A 10 3.37 6.86 21.67
C GLU A 10 2.64 8.19 21.45
N HIS A 11 3.37 9.26 21.12
CA HIS A 11 2.77 10.56 20.84
C HIS A 11 1.83 10.51 19.63
N VAL A 12 2.18 9.78 18.57
CA VAL A 12 1.30 9.62 17.39
C VAL A 12 0.02 8.89 17.78
N ARG A 13 0.12 7.83 18.58
CA ARG A 13 -1.05 7.07 19.04
C ARG A 13 -1.95 7.89 19.95
N ASN A 14 -1.36 8.60 20.92
CA ASN A 14 -2.10 9.43 21.87
C ASN A 14 -2.78 10.61 21.15
N TYR A 15 -2.10 11.23 20.19
CA TYR A 15 -2.68 12.27 19.35
C TYR A 15 -3.86 11.74 18.54
N LEU A 16 -3.72 10.60 17.86
CA LEU A 16 -4.81 9.98 17.10
C LEU A 16 -6.01 9.66 18.00
N ALA A 17 -5.77 9.06 19.17
CA ALA A 17 -6.82 8.71 20.11
C ALA A 17 -7.59 9.95 20.59
N ALA A 18 -6.88 11.00 21.04
CA ALA A 18 -7.50 12.25 21.46
C ALA A 18 -8.29 12.90 20.32
N PHE A 19 -7.71 12.97 19.12
CA PHE A 19 -8.37 13.55 17.96
C PHE A 19 -9.65 12.80 17.58
N LEU A 20 -9.66 11.47 17.65
CA LEU A 20 -10.86 10.68 17.39
C LEU A 20 -11.95 10.88 18.44
N VAL A 21 -11.60 11.02 19.72
CA VAL A 21 -12.55 11.37 20.79
C VAL A 21 -13.19 12.72 20.50
N ASP A 22 -12.37 13.76 20.29
CA ASP A 22 -12.84 15.12 20.02
C ASP A 22 -13.80 15.15 18.82
N LEU A 23 -13.47 14.44 17.74
CA LEU A 23 -14.34 14.36 16.57
C LEU A 23 -15.64 13.59 16.85
N ALA A 24 -15.59 12.49 17.60
CA ALA A 24 -16.74 11.65 17.90
C ALA A 24 -17.72 12.27 18.90
N GLU A 25 -17.23 13.16 19.77
CA GLU A 25 -18.05 13.99 20.65
C GLU A 25 -18.70 15.16 19.91
N ARG A 26 -17.97 15.77 18.97
CA ARG A 26 -18.42 16.98 18.28
C ARG A 26 -19.35 16.71 17.10
N TYR A 27 -19.18 15.57 16.41
CA TYR A 27 -19.90 15.29 15.17
C TYR A 27 -20.75 14.02 15.27
N PRO A 28 -22.03 14.09 14.88
CA PRO A 28 -22.93 12.93 14.88
C PRO A 28 -22.68 12.07 13.64
N VAL A 29 -21.57 11.32 13.64
CA VAL A 29 -21.17 10.42 12.54
C VAL A 29 -21.25 8.97 12.97
N ASP A 30 -21.55 8.07 12.02
CA ASP A 30 -21.63 6.63 12.27
C ASP A 30 -20.26 5.96 12.43
N GLY A 31 -19.18 6.65 12.06
CA GLY A 31 -17.84 6.06 12.07
C GLY A 31 -16.77 6.93 11.43
N PHE A 32 -15.54 6.43 11.53
CA PHE A 32 -14.34 7.08 11.05
C PHE A 32 -13.57 6.17 10.09
N ARG A 33 -13.12 6.77 8.99
CA ARG A 33 -12.16 6.17 8.09
C ARG A 33 -10.77 6.68 8.41
N LEU A 34 -9.81 5.78 8.62
CA LEU A 34 -8.40 6.13 8.76
C LEU A 34 -7.69 5.90 7.42
N ASP A 35 -7.23 6.98 6.76
CA ASP A 35 -6.62 6.88 5.42
C ASP A 35 -5.20 6.29 5.44
N TRP A 36 -4.40 6.61 6.47
CA TRP A 36 -2.98 6.24 6.55
C TRP A 36 -2.61 5.54 7.86
N PRO A 37 -3.22 4.39 8.19
CA PRO A 37 -2.81 3.57 9.32
C PRO A 37 -1.53 2.75 9.02
N GLU A 38 -0.81 3.06 7.95
CA GLU A 38 0.40 2.40 7.49
C GLU A 38 1.36 3.41 6.84
N VAL A 39 2.66 3.11 6.79
CA VAL A 39 3.63 3.93 6.05
C VAL A 39 3.56 3.55 4.57
N PRO A 40 3.21 4.47 3.65
CA PRO A 40 3.18 4.19 2.22
C PRO A 40 4.51 3.64 1.70
N PRO A 41 4.52 2.55 0.92
CA PRO A 41 5.74 2.05 0.28
C PRO A 41 6.01 2.78 -1.05
N TYR A 42 5.83 4.11 -1.09
CA TYR A 42 5.91 4.89 -2.34
C TYR A 42 7.29 4.79 -3.01
N ASP A 43 8.33 4.93 -2.20
CA ASP A 43 9.73 4.76 -2.58
C ASP A 43 10.36 3.58 -1.83
N LEU A 44 11.49 3.09 -2.34
CA LEU A 44 12.16 1.91 -1.78
C LEU A 44 12.62 2.18 -0.34
N SER A 45 13.12 3.38 -0.06
CA SER A 45 13.63 3.74 1.26
C SER A 45 12.51 3.77 2.31
N SER A 46 11.33 4.29 1.96
CA SER A 46 10.14 4.30 2.81
C SER A 46 9.62 2.89 3.07
N ALA A 47 9.72 1.99 2.10
CA ALA A 47 9.40 0.57 2.30
C ALA A 47 10.39 -0.13 3.24
N LEU A 48 11.66 0.25 3.23
CA LEU A 48 12.72 -0.34 4.08
C LEU A 48 12.92 0.41 5.42
N PHE A 49 12.18 1.49 5.65
CA PHE A 49 12.13 2.26 6.88
C PHE A 49 11.18 1.63 7.90
N ASP A 50 11.62 1.33 9.12
CA ASP A 50 11.56 2.29 10.24
C ASP A 50 12.53 1.82 11.33
N PHE A 51 13.50 2.66 11.67
CA PHE A 51 14.48 2.43 12.72
C PHE A 51 14.48 3.53 13.79
N HIS A 52 13.36 4.23 13.95
CA HIS A 52 13.10 5.13 15.06
C HIS A 52 13.20 4.36 16.41
N PRO A 53 13.62 4.99 17.53
CA PRO A 53 13.77 4.30 18.81
C PRO A 53 12.54 3.49 19.27
N ALA A 54 11.33 4.01 19.00
CA ALA A 54 10.09 3.31 19.30
C ALA A 54 9.91 2.03 18.48
N MET A 55 10.27 2.03 17.19
CA MET A 55 10.21 0.85 16.32
C MET A 55 11.30 -0.17 16.71
N ARG A 56 12.51 0.30 16.99
CA ARG A 56 13.61 -0.53 17.49
C ARG A 56 13.25 -1.24 18.79
N ARG A 57 12.51 -0.57 19.69
CA ARG A 57 11.94 -1.20 20.88
C ARG A 57 11.03 -2.38 20.51
N LEU A 58 10.10 -2.19 19.56
CA LEU A 58 9.21 -3.27 19.11
C LEU A 58 9.98 -4.46 18.52
N MET A 59 11.09 -4.22 17.81
CA MET A 59 11.97 -5.29 17.32
C MET A 59 12.61 -6.07 18.47
N ARG A 60 13.16 -5.36 19.48
CA ARG A 60 13.79 -5.99 20.66
C ARG A 60 12.79 -6.79 21.49
N GLU A 61 11.60 -6.25 21.71
CA GLU A 61 10.52 -6.95 22.40
C GLU A 61 10.05 -8.21 21.65
N ALA A 62 10.21 -8.25 20.33
CA ALA A 62 9.98 -9.44 19.52
C ALA A 62 11.19 -10.40 19.47
N GLY A 63 12.24 -10.15 20.27
CA GLY A 63 13.43 -11.00 20.36
C GLY A 63 14.47 -10.78 19.26
N HIS A 64 14.43 -9.65 18.56
CA HIS A 64 15.38 -9.32 17.50
C HIS A 64 16.36 -8.22 17.92
N ASP A 65 17.65 -8.44 17.67
CA ASP A 65 18.67 -7.38 17.76
C ASP A 65 18.46 -6.34 16.65
N ASP A 66 18.07 -5.12 17.02
CA ASP A 66 17.65 -4.08 16.06
C ASP A 66 18.81 -3.55 15.21
N VAL A 67 20.05 -3.61 15.72
CA VAL A 67 21.25 -3.26 14.94
C VAL A 67 21.51 -4.30 13.85
N SER A 68 21.43 -5.59 14.18
CA SER A 68 21.57 -6.69 13.24
C SER A 68 20.45 -6.70 12.19
N VAL A 69 19.21 -6.36 12.58
CA VAL A 69 18.11 -6.15 11.62
C VAL A 69 18.45 -5.02 10.65
N ALA A 70 18.90 -3.86 11.14
CA ALA A 70 19.28 -2.74 10.28
C ALA A 70 20.38 -3.12 9.28
N LYS A 71 21.42 -3.82 9.72
CA LYS A 71 22.50 -4.30 8.84
C LYS A 71 21.99 -5.25 7.76
N ARG A 72 21.09 -6.17 8.09
CA ARG A 72 20.49 -7.09 7.09
C ARG A 72 19.62 -6.36 6.07
N ILE A 73 18.84 -5.36 6.49
CA ILE A 73 18.04 -4.53 5.59
C ILE A 73 18.93 -3.75 4.63
N VAL A 74 20.00 -3.12 5.13
CA VAL A 74 20.97 -2.42 4.28
C VAL A 74 21.63 -3.39 3.29
N ALA A 75 22.06 -4.56 3.75
CA ALA A 75 22.68 -5.57 2.88
C ALA A 75 21.73 -6.06 1.78
N LEU A 76 20.44 -6.27 2.10
CA LEU A 76 19.40 -6.62 1.13
C LEU A 76 19.21 -5.48 0.11
N ALA A 77 19.05 -4.24 0.57
CA ALA A 77 18.90 -3.08 -0.29
C ALA A 77 20.09 -2.95 -1.27
N ASP A 78 21.30 -3.05 -0.74
CA ASP A 78 22.53 -2.99 -1.53
C ASP A 78 22.63 -4.12 -2.56
N ALA A 79 22.19 -5.34 -2.19
CA ALA A 79 22.15 -6.48 -3.10
C ALA A 79 21.19 -6.23 -4.26
N LEU A 80 19.99 -5.72 -3.96
CA LEU A 80 18.97 -5.37 -4.96
C LEU A 80 19.45 -4.25 -5.88
N CYS A 81 20.03 -3.18 -5.34
CA CYS A 81 20.58 -2.08 -6.15
C CYS A 81 21.69 -2.59 -7.09
N ARG A 82 22.67 -3.34 -6.56
CA ARG A 82 23.75 -3.92 -7.39
C ARG A 82 23.22 -4.85 -8.47
N ALA A 83 22.20 -5.65 -8.17
CA ALA A 83 21.59 -6.56 -9.13
C ALA A 83 20.85 -5.79 -10.25
N ALA A 84 20.06 -4.79 -9.87
CA ALA A 84 19.38 -3.92 -10.82
C ALA A 84 20.38 -3.21 -11.74
N SER A 85 21.40 -2.54 -11.19
CA SER A 85 22.39 -1.82 -11.99
C SER A 85 23.13 -2.71 -12.98
N ARG A 86 23.53 -3.92 -12.57
CA ARG A 86 24.21 -4.86 -13.50
C ARG A 86 23.30 -5.36 -14.61
N ALA A 87 22.00 -5.50 -14.34
CA ALA A 87 21.05 -6.09 -15.29
C ALA A 87 20.34 -5.05 -16.17
N ALA A 88 20.36 -3.76 -15.80
CA ALA A 88 19.52 -2.71 -16.39
C ALA A 88 19.69 -2.56 -17.91
N GLY A 89 20.92 -2.72 -18.42
CA GLY A 89 21.21 -2.66 -19.86
C GLY A 89 20.69 -3.86 -20.68
N PHE A 90 20.33 -4.96 -20.03
CA PHE A 90 19.97 -6.23 -20.68
C PHE A 90 18.46 -6.47 -20.78
N GLY A 91 17.64 -5.49 -20.40
CA GLY A 91 16.18 -5.54 -20.55
C GLY A 91 15.42 -6.03 -19.31
N PRO A 92 14.07 -5.91 -19.29
CA PRO A 92 13.26 -6.16 -18.11
C PRO A 92 13.35 -7.59 -17.56
N GLN A 93 13.47 -8.59 -18.43
CA GLN A 93 13.53 -9.99 -18.01
C GLN A 93 14.84 -10.31 -17.28
N ALA A 94 15.97 -9.77 -17.77
CA ALA A 94 17.26 -9.91 -17.10
C ALA A 94 17.24 -9.23 -15.72
N VAL A 95 16.66 -8.03 -15.63
CA VAL A 95 16.48 -7.33 -14.34
C VAL A 95 15.63 -8.15 -13.38
N ARG A 96 14.50 -8.71 -13.84
CA ARG A 96 13.61 -9.51 -12.99
C ARG A 96 14.32 -10.74 -12.42
N SER A 97 15.08 -11.46 -13.25
CA SER A 97 15.89 -12.59 -12.79
C SER A 97 16.90 -12.14 -11.75
N ALA A 98 17.68 -11.09 -12.06
CA ALA A 98 18.71 -10.58 -11.17
C ALA A 98 18.16 -10.10 -9.81
N LEU A 99 17.00 -9.43 -9.79
CA LEU A 99 16.33 -9.02 -8.56
C LEU A 99 15.82 -10.23 -7.76
N THR A 100 15.28 -11.24 -8.43
CA THR A 100 14.82 -12.48 -7.79
C THR A 100 15.99 -13.19 -7.12
N ASP A 101 17.10 -13.36 -7.84
CA ASP A 101 18.33 -14.00 -7.33
C ASP A 101 18.97 -13.19 -6.19
N ALA A 102 18.79 -11.87 -6.19
CA ALA A 102 19.28 -10.98 -5.16
C ALA A 102 18.38 -10.89 -3.92
N GLY A 103 17.31 -11.70 -3.84
CA GLY A 103 16.48 -11.81 -2.64
C GLY A 103 15.23 -10.92 -2.65
N TRP A 104 14.71 -10.52 -3.81
CA TRP A 104 13.46 -9.74 -3.90
C TRP A 104 12.30 -10.37 -3.10
N SER A 105 12.19 -11.70 -3.13
CA SER A 105 11.14 -12.44 -2.41
C SER A 105 11.21 -12.27 -0.89
N GLU A 106 12.36 -11.90 -0.32
CA GLU A 106 12.50 -11.66 1.12
C GLU A 106 11.62 -10.52 1.62
N LEU A 107 11.29 -9.55 0.76
CA LEU A 107 10.42 -8.42 1.11
C LEU A 107 9.01 -8.86 1.56
N THR A 108 8.52 -9.98 1.04
CA THR A 108 7.18 -10.51 1.35
C THR A 108 7.18 -11.90 1.99
N ALA A 109 8.30 -12.62 1.95
CA ALA A 109 8.46 -13.93 2.58
C ALA A 109 8.23 -13.85 4.09
N GLN A 110 7.60 -14.86 4.69
CA GLN A 110 7.32 -14.89 6.14
C GLN A 110 8.58 -14.82 7.02
N GLY A 111 9.72 -15.33 6.51
CA GLY A 111 11.05 -15.21 7.10
C GLY A 111 11.98 -14.28 6.31
N GLY A 112 13.29 -14.41 6.53
CA GLY A 112 14.31 -13.64 5.80
C GLY A 112 14.70 -12.31 6.45
N ALA A 113 15.53 -11.54 5.75
CA ALA A 113 16.12 -10.30 6.26
C ALA A 113 15.06 -9.25 6.62
N TYR A 114 13.97 -9.16 5.86
CA TYR A 114 12.92 -8.16 6.06
C TYR A 114 11.90 -8.51 7.15
N ALA A 115 11.76 -9.79 7.50
CA ALA A 115 10.70 -10.26 8.39
C ALA A 115 10.68 -9.57 9.78
N PRO A 116 11.81 -9.37 10.48
CA PRO A 116 11.81 -8.67 11.77
C PRO A 116 11.25 -7.24 11.70
N LEU A 117 11.63 -6.49 10.65
CA LEU A 117 11.12 -5.13 10.44
C LEU A 117 9.62 -5.15 10.13
N ARG A 118 9.18 -6.05 9.25
CA ARG A 118 7.75 -6.21 8.92
C ARG A 118 6.93 -6.58 10.15
N THR A 119 7.42 -7.46 11.02
CA THR A 119 6.75 -7.82 12.28
C THR A 119 6.62 -6.61 13.21
N ALA A 120 7.67 -5.80 13.34
CA ALA A 120 7.62 -4.57 14.13
C ALA A 120 6.61 -3.55 13.55
N LYS A 121 6.59 -3.35 12.23
CA LYS A 121 5.59 -2.52 11.54
C LYS A 121 4.17 -3.02 11.79
N ARG A 122 3.91 -4.32 11.62
CA ARG A 122 2.61 -4.95 11.91
C ARG A 122 2.17 -4.67 13.34
N ARG A 123 3.07 -4.83 14.30
CA ARG A 123 2.76 -4.55 15.70
C ARG A 123 2.43 -3.06 15.93
N ALA A 124 3.20 -2.14 15.35
CA ALA A 124 2.93 -0.71 15.46
C ALA A 124 1.54 -0.35 14.92
N VAL A 125 1.15 -0.90 13.76
CA VAL A 125 -0.18 -0.72 13.18
C VAL A 125 -1.28 -1.28 14.09
N VAL A 126 -1.12 -2.51 14.62
CA VAL A 126 -2.10 -3.10 15.56
C VAL A 126 -2.26 -2.21 16.79
N GLU A 127 -1.16 -1.73 17.36
CA GLU A 127 -1.21 -0.87 18.54
C GLU A 127 -1.88 0.48 18.26
N LEU A 128 -1.64 1.08 17.08
CA LEU A 128 -2.32 2.29 16.62
C LEU A 128 -3.84 2.06 16.46
N LEU A 129 -4.24 0.99 15.79
CA LEU A 129 -5.66 0.68 15.58
C LEU A 129 -6.37 0.32 16.89
N ARG A 130 -5.69 -0.35 17.82
CA ARG A 130 -6.22 -0.61 19.15
C ARG A 130 -6.45 0.67 19.93
N ALA A 131 -5.50 1.61 19.90
CA ALA A 131 -5.67 2.92 20.53
C ALA A 131 -6.87 3.66 19.95
N ALA A 132 -7.02 3.66 18.61
CA ALA A 132 -8.17 4.26 17.94
C ALA A 132 -9.50 3.60 18.35
N ARG A 133 -9.56 2.25 18.39
CA ARG A 133 -10.76 1.51 18.78
C ARG A 133 -11.18 1.80 20.21
N VAL A 134 -10.23 1.75 21.16
CA VAL A 134 -10.46 2.06 22.58
C VAL A 134 -10.95 3.50 22.75
N ALA A 135 -10.32 4.45 22.05
CA ALA A 135 -10.71 5.85 22.10
C ALA A 135 -12.16 6.03 21.63
N LEU A 136 -12.53 5.48 20.48
CA LEU A 136 -13.90 5.57 19.96
C LEU A 136 -14.93 4.85 20.83
N ASP A 137 -14.57 3.73 21.47
CA ASP A 137 -15.46 2.99 22.38
C ASP A 137 -15.64 3.67 23.74
N SER A 138 -14.75 4.59 24.13
CA SER A 138 -14.90 5.38 25.35
C SER A 138 -15.89 6.54 25.22
N VAL A 139 -16.26 6.93 24.00
CA VAL A 139 -17.19 8.05 23.77
C VAL A 139 -18.63 7.58 23.95
N ALA A 140 -19.39 8.28 24.79
CA ALA A 140 -20.80 7.95 25.06
C ALA A 140 -21.67 7.96 23.79
N GLY A 141 -22.73 7.15 23.79
CA GLY A 141 -23.67 7.01 22.67
C GLY A 141 -23.42 5.76 21.79
N PRO A 142 -23.97 5.72 20.57
CA PRO A 142 -23.82 4.58 19.67
C PRO A 142 -22.35 4.30 19.34
N ARG A 143 -21.97 3.03 19.21
CA ARG A 143 -20.60 2.65 18.84
C ARG A 143 -20.27 3.15 17.43
N ARG A 144 -19.19 3.91 17.28
CA ARG A 144 -18.71 4.42 15.99
C ARG A 144 -17.91 3.35 15.26
N ARG A 145 -18.16 3.16 13.97
CA ARG A 145 -17.38 2.26 13.12
C ARG A 145 -15.93 2.76 12.98
N LEU A 146 -14.98 1.84 12.92
CA LEU A 146 -13.59 2.12 12.57
C LEU A 146 -13.23 1.39 11.27
N GLU A 147 -12.89 2.18 10.25
CA GLU A 147 -12.69 1.71 8.87
C GLU A 147 -11.28 2.11 8.38
N PRO A 148 -10.21 1.37 8.72
CA PRO A 148 -8.88 1.63 8.19
C PRO A 148 -8.80 1.37 6.69
N GLN A 149 -8.03 2.21 5.99
CA GLN A 149 -7.83 2.15 4.54
C GLN A 149 -6.36 1.84 4.22
N ILE A 150 -6.12 0.93 3.28
CA ILE A 150 -4.81 0.32 3.04
C ILE A 150 -4.52 0.07 1.55
N PHE A 151 -3.25 -0.09 1.19
CA PHE A 151 -2.88 -0.58 -0.13
C PHE A 151 -3.10 -2.09 -0.27
N PRO A 152 -3.49 -2.61 -1.45
CA PRO A 152 -3.63 -4.05 -1.64
C PRO A 152 -2.28 -4.79 -1.64
N PRO A 153 -2.29 -6.14 -1.64
CA PRO A 153 -1.09 -6.94 -1.83
C PRO A 153 -0.31 -6.58 -3.12
N PRO A 154 1.03 -6.66 -3.12
CA PRO A 154 1.90 -6.96 -1.98
C PRO A 154 2.20 -5.73 -1.10
N PHE A 155 1.67 -4.55 -1.42
CA PHE A 155 2.08 -3.29 -0.81
C PHE A 155 1.81 -3.22 0.70
N HIS A 156 0.66 -3.71 1.18
CA HIS A 156 0.42 -3.74 2.63
C HIS A 156 1.42 -4.64 3.38
N GLN A 157 2.00 -5.64 2.70
CA GLN A 157 3.02 -6.49 3.32
C GLN A 157 4.33 -5.70 3.49
N LEU A 158 4.63 -4.80 2.56
CA LEU A 158 5.78 -3.89 2.64
C LEU A 158 5.56 -2.79 3.68
N SER A 159 4.40 -2.16 3.71
CA SER A 159 4.04 -1.17 4.74
C SER A 159 3.87 -1.79 6.14
N GLY A 160 3.68 -3.11 6.19
CA GLY A 160 3.47 -3.88 7.41
C GLY A 160 2.05 -3.81 7.94
N PHE A 161 1.03 -3.52 7.14
CA PHE A 161 -0.34 -3.56 7.61
C PHE A 161 -0.88 -5.01 7.71
N PRO A 162 -1.47 -5.41 8.85
CA PRO A 162 -1.76 -6.81 9.15
C PRO A 162 -3.21 -7.20 8.83
N LEU A 163 -3.56 -7.35 7.55
CA LEU A 163 -4.93 -7.68 7.11
C LEU A 163 -5.60 -8.82 7.90
N GLY A 164 -4.87 -9.90 8.18
CA GLY A 164 -5.38 -11.05 8.93
C GLY A 164 -5.45 -10.91 10.47
N ALA A 165 -5.14 -9.74 11.04
CA ALA A 165 -5.09 -9.53 12.49
C ALA A 165 -5.92 -8.32 12.97
N LEU A 166 -7.11 -8.13 12.38
CA LEU A 166 -7.97 -6.97 12.63
C LEU A 166 -9.27 -7.29 13.36
N ASN A 167 -9.49 -8.56 13.74
CA ASN A 167 -10.70 -8.98 14.44
C ASN A 167 -10.86 -8.19 15.75
N GLY A 168 -12.05 -7.60 15.96
CA GLY A 168 -12.35 -6.73 17.09
C GLY A 168 -11.71 -5.33 17.03
N LEU A 169 -10.86 -5.04 16.03
CA LEU A 169 -10.25 -3.72 15.84
C LEU A 169 -10.97 -2.91 14.77
N ALA A 170 -11.23 -3.53 13.61
CA ALA A 170 -11.85 -2.86 12.47
C ALA A 170 -13.25 -3.42 12.18
N ASP A 171 -14.17 -2.53 11.83
CA ASP A 171 -15.53 -2.91 11.41
C ASP A 171 -15.60 -3.25 9.92
N ARG A 172 -14.78 -2.55 9.13
CA ARG A 172 -14.58 -2.76 7.70
C ARG A 172 -13.15 -2.35 7.34
N VAL A 173 -12.65 -2.82 6.20
CA VAL A 173 -11.33 -2.41 5.71
C VAL A 173 -11.43 -1.91 4.28
N GLY A 174 -10.90 -0.72 4.07
CA GLY A 174 -10.81 -0.11 2.75
C GLY A 174 -9.56 -0.54 1.99
N VAL A 175 -9.71 -1.11 0.79
CA VAL A 175 -8.57 -1.45 -0.08
C VAL A 175 -8.46 -0.44 -1.21
N LYS A 176 -7.32 0.26 -1.29
CA LYS A 176 -7.03 1.32 -2.26
C LYS A 176 -6.78 0.75 -3.65
N LEU A 177 -7.78 0.82 -4.54
CA LEU A 177 -7.63 0.62 -5.97
C LEU A 177 -7.14 1.90 -6.68
N TYR A 178 -6.11 2.51 -6.10
CA TYR A 178 -5.49 3.73 -6.61
C TYR A 178 -4.47 3.35 -7.68
N THR A 179 -4.98 2.84 -8.80
CA THR A 179 -4.18 2.28 -9.89
C THR A 179 -3.36 3.30 -10.68
N MET A 180 -3.51 4.61 -10.39
CA MET A 180 -2.57 5.66 -10.80
C MET A 180 -1.27 5.63 -9.99
N HIS A 181 -1.33 5.23 -8.71
CA HIS A 181 -0.15 5.19 -7.84
C HIS A 181 0.70 3.95 -8.08
N TRP A 182 0.10 2.80 -8.36
CA TRP A 182 0.87 1.55 -8.51
C TRP A 182 1.99 1.61 -9.57
N PRO A 183 1.76 2.12 -10.80
CA PRO A 183 2.85 2.30 -11.78
C PRO A 183 3.88 3.34 -11.31
N MET A 184 3.43 4.39 -10.61
CA MET A 184 4.32 5.36 -9.99
C MET A 184 5.26 4.71 -8.96
N LEU A 185 4.76 3.81 -8.10
CA LEU A 185 5.58 3.04 -7.15
C LEU A 185 6.67 2.26 -7.90
N ALA A 186 6.29 1.50 -8.94
CA ALA A 186 7.25 0.71 -9.70
C ALA A 186 8.36 1.58 -10.31
N ARG A 187 7.99 2.76 -10.81
CA ARG A 187 8.96 3.70 -11.37
C ARG A 187 9.84 4.37 -10.32
N TYR A 188 9.29 4.67 -9.14
CA TYR A 188 10.04 5.26 -8.05
C TYR A 188 11.09 4.28 -7.55
N TRP A 189 10.69 3.03 -7.32
CA TRP A 189 11.61 1.94 -6.97
C TRP A 189 12.66 1.70 -8.05
N GLY A 190 12.28 1.75 -9.34
CA GLY A 190 13.24 1.63 -10.44
C GLY A 190 14.32 2.73 -10.42
N ARG A 191 13.97 3.96 -10.07
CA ARG A 191 14.93 5.06 -9.89
C ARG A 191 15.78 4.87 -8.65
N ASP A 192 15.19 4.48 -7.53
CA ASP A 192 15.92 4.27 -6.27
C ASP A 192 16.95 3.13 -6.38
N LEU A 193 16.60 2.05 -7.08
CA LEU A 193 17.48 0.91 -7.32
C LEU A 193 18.70 1.26 -8.18
N LEU A 194 18.56 2.23 -9.09
CA LEU A 194 19.61 2.63 -10.03
C LEU A 194 20.40 3.87 -9.61
N GLY A 195 19.81 4.75 -8.80
CA GLY A 195 20.37 6.05 -8.47
C GLY A 195 20.32 7.06 -9.62
N SER A 196 20.95 8.22 -9.43
CA SER A 196 20.83 9.39 -10.31
C SER A 196 21.59 9.30 -11.63
N GLY A 197 22.50 8.33 -11.80
CA GLY A 197 23.37 8.22 -12.98
C GLY A 197 22.80 7.39 -14.13
N ALA A 198 21.65 6.75 -13.97
CA ALA A 198 21.11 5.84 -14.98
C ALA A 198 20.41 6.54 -16.15
N SER A 199 20.50 5.94 -17.32
CA SER A 199 19.78 6.38 -18.51
C SER A 199 18.27 6.13 -18.39
N THR A 200 17.46 6.87 -19.16
CA THR A 200 16.00 6.67 -19.21
C THR A 200 15.64 5.23 -19.56
N ARG A 201 16.36 4.61 -20.51
CA ARG A 201 16.10 3.24 -20.95
C ARG A 201 16.35 2.22 -19.83
N GLU A 202 17.41 2.41 -19.05
CA GLU A 202 17.71 1.54 -17.89
C GLU A 202 16.61 1.67 -16.82
N VAL A 203 16.17 2.90 -16.53
CA VAL A 203 15.06 3.14 -15.61
C VAL A 203 13.77 2.49 -16.10
N ASP A 204 13.46 2.58 -17.40
CA ASP A 204 12.29 1.94 -18.00
C ASP A 204 12.38 0.41 -17.88
N ASN A 205 13.54 -0.19 -18.16
CA ASN A 205 13.75 -1.63 -18.00
C ASN A 205 13.52 -2.11 -16.56
N VAL A 206 14.07 -1.38 -15.57
CA VAL A 206 13.88 -1.73 -14.16
C VAL A 206 12.44 -1.48 -13.72
N THR A 207 11.81 -0.42 -14.19
CA THR A 207 10.39 -0.12 -13.92
C THR A 207 9.49 -1.27 -14.38
N ALA A 208 9.69 -1.76 -15.61
CA ALA A 208 8.94 -2.90 -16.14
C ALA A 208 9.17 -4.19 -15.34
N ALA A 209 10.41 -4.44 -14.91
CA ALA A 209 10.75 -5.58 -14.05
C ALA A 209 10.00 -5.51 -12.71
N VAL A 210 10.09 -4.37 -12.01
CA VAL A 210 9.44 -4.14 -10.72
C VAL A 210 7.92 -4.21 -10.84
N ALA A 211 7.32 -3.63 -11.88
CA ALA A 211 5.89 -3.72 -12.11
C ALA A 211 5.41 -5.16 -12.32
N GLY A 212 6.21 -5.98 -13.01
CA GLY A 212 5.93 -7.42 -13.13
C GLY A 212 6.03 -8.14 -11.77
N LEU A 213 7.05 -7.83 -10.96
CA LEU A 213 7.22 -8.39 -9.62
C LEU A 213 6.13 -7.97 -8.63
N PHE A 214 5.52 -6.80 -8.84
CA PHE A 214 4.36 -6.31 -8.10
C PHE A 214 3.02 -6.75 -8.68
N ASP A 215 3.01 -7.53 -9.76
CA ASP A 215 1.81 -8.00 -10.44
C ASP A 215 0.87 -6.83 -10.83
N LEU A 216 1.41 -5.86 -11.59
CA LEU A 216 0.66 -4.68 -12.06
C LEU A 216 0.15 -4.81 -13.49
N THR A 217 0.83 -5.60 -14.31
CA THR A 217 0.54 -5.78 -15.72
C THR A 217 0.20 -7.23 -16.03
N GLU A 218 -0.50 -7.45 -17.14
CA GLU A 218 -0.83 -8.79 -17.60
C GLU A 218 0.42 -9.56 -18.03
N GLY A 219 0.53 -10.83 -17.60
CA GLY A 219 1.68 -11.68 -17.89
C GLY A 219 3.02 -11.16 -17.35
N GLY A 220 3.01 -10.12 -16.51
CA GLY A 220 4.22 -9.42 -16.09
C GLY A 220 4.94 -8.70 -17.24
N ASN A 221 4.31 -8.52 -18.40
CA ASN A 221 4.90 -7.81 -19.52
C ASN A 221 4.30 -6.39 -19.54
N GLY A 222 5.15 -5.37 -19.45
CA GLY A 222 4.73 -3.99 -19.43
C GLY A 222 5.79 -3.11 -20.05
N ASP A 223 5.37 -2.09 -20.79
CA ASP A 223 6.28 -1.04 -21.25
C ASP A 223 6.60 -0.11 -20.07
N GLY A 224 7.83 -0.19 -19.58
CA GLY A 224 8.33 0.64 -18.49
C GLY A 224 8.26 2.14 -18.76
N ALA A 225 8.28 2.56 -20.02
CA ALA A 225 8.12 3.96 -20.39
C ALA A 225 6.67 4.44 -20.13
N SER A 226 5.67 3.59 -20.36
CA SER A 226 4.25 3.87 -20.08
C SER A 226 3.84 3.77 -18.61
N LEU A 227 4.64 3.07 -17.79
CA LEU A 227 4.36 2.84 -16.37
C LEU A 227 4.73 4.07 -15.53
N ARG A 228 3.88 5.10 -15.60
CA ARG A 228 4.00 6.36 -14.88
C ARG A 228 2.68 6.71 -14.21
N TYR A 229 2.69 7.76 -13.40
CA TYR A 229 1.43 8.38 -12.97
C TYR A 229 0.73 8.92 -14.24
N PRO A 230 -0.47 8.44 -14.61
CA PRO A 230 -1.16 8.86 -15.82
C PRO A 230 -1.62 10.32 -15.74
N ASP A 231 -1.78 10.98 -16.88
CA ASP A 231 -2.51 12.25 -16.96
C ASP A 231 -4.03 12.04 -16.79
N PRO A 232 -4.83 13.08 -16.49
CA PRO A 232 -6.25 12.93 -16.17
C PRO A 232 -7.11 12.27 -17.25
N GLU A 233 -6.72 12.44 -18.52
CA GLU A 233 -7.42 11.90 -19.69
C GLU A 233 -6.82 10.57 -20.19
N THR A 234 -5.79 10.06 -19.51
CA THR A 234 -5.13 8.80 -19.87
C THR A 234 -5.68 7.64 -19.02
N PRO A 235 -6.07 6.51 -19.62
CA PRO A 235 -6.44 5.31 -18.87
C PRO A 235 -5.31 4.83 -17.95
N HIS A 236 -5.66 4.22 -16.83
CA HIS A 236 -4.63 3.75 -15.89
C HIS A 236 -3.90 2.53 -16.48
N PRO A 237 -2.55 2.46 -16.41
CA PRO A 237 -1.76 1.40 -17.05
C PRO A 237 -1.68 0.12 -16.20
N VAL A 238 -2.77 -0.23 -15.53
CA VAL A 238 -2.89 -1.42 -14.66
C VAL A 238 -4.00 -2.31 -15.20
N SER A 239 -3.72 -3.59 -15.40
CA SER A 239 -4.69 -4.50 -15.98
C SER A 239 -5.88 -4.76 -15.04
N ALA A 240 -7.04 -5.06 -15.63
CA ALA A 240 -8.22 -5.47 -14.87
C ALA A 240 -7.94 -6.73 -14.03
N ASP A 241 -7.22 -7.69 -14.61
CA ASP A 241 -6.86 -8.92 -13.93
C ASP A 241 -5.94 -8.72 -12.73
N ALA A 242 -4.98 -7.79 -12.81
CA ALA A 242 -4.15 -7.42 -11.66
C ALA A 242 -5.01 -6.86 -10.52
N GLN A 243 -5.99 -6.00 -10.84
CA GLN A 243 -6.93 -5.47 -9.84
C GLN A 243 -7.78 -6.59 -9.22
N ARG A 244 -8.32 -7.50 -10.04
CA ARG A 244 -9.09 -8.67 -9.57
C ARG A 244 -8.27 -9.55 -8.63
N ARG A 245 -7.05 -9.91 -9.02
CA ARG A 245 -6.15 -10.74 -8.19
C ARG A 245 -5.84 -10.08 -6.85
N LYS A 246 -5.57 -8.77 -6.86
CA LYS A 246 -5.30 -8.00 -5.65
C LYS A 246 -6.50 -7.92 -4.70
N LEU A 247 -7.70 -7.70 -5.23
CA LEU A 247 -8.94 -7.73 -4.45
C LEU A 247 -9.21 -9.11 -3.88
N ALA A 248 -9.04 -10.17 -4.68
CA ALA A 248 -9.22 -11.54 -4.22
C ALA A 248 -8.21 -11.91 -3.12
N ALA A 249 -6.95 -11.52 -3.26
CA ALA A 249 -5.92 -11.74 -2.25
C ALA A 249 -6.21 -10.97 -0.95
N ALA A 250 -6.59 -9.69 -1.03
CA ALA A 250 -6.97 -8.91 0.14
C ALA A 250 -8.20 -9.49 0.85
N ARG A 251 -9.24 -9.88 0.10
CA ARG A 251 -10.45 -10.52 0.64
C ARG A 251 -10.10 -11.83 1.36
N LYS A 252 -9.22 -12.66 0.78
CA LYS A 252 -8.77 -13.90 1.40
C LYS A 252 -8.08 -13.64 2.74
N GLU A 253 -7.21 -12.64 2.82
CA GLU A 253 -6.51 -12.29 4.07
C GLU A 253 -7.44 -11.68 5.13
N LEU A 254 -8.43 -10.88 4.73
CA LEU A 254 -9.41 -10.27 5.63
C LEU A 254 -10.39 -11.28 6.26
N GLY A 255 -10.61 -12.41 5.60
CA GLY A 255 -11.56 -13.42 6.06
C GLY A 255 -12.98 -12.87 6.17
N ALA A 256 -13.54 -12.84 7.38
CA ALA A 256 -14.91 -12.41 7.62
C ALA A 256 -15.09 -10.87 7.69
N ILE A 257 -14.01 -10.10 7.78
CA ILE A 257 -14.10 -8.64 7.92
C ILE A 257 -14.55 -8.04 6.58
N PRO A 258 -15.64 -7.26 6.52
CA PRO A 258 -16.14 -6.71 5.27
C PRO A 258 -15.12 -5.79 4.60
N MET A 259 -14.83 -6.08 3.34
CA MET A 259 -13.94 -5.27 2.51
C MET A 259 -14.72 -4.20 1.76
N ILE A 260 -14.19 -2.98 1.73
CA ILE A 260 -14.63 -1.88 0.87
C ILE A 260 -13.55 -1.67 -0.20
N ALA A 261 -13.89 -1.71 -1.49
CA ALA A 261 -12.97 -1.34 -2.55
C ALA A 261 -13.02 0.18 -2.79
N PHE A 262 -11.88 0.86 -2.65
CA PHE A 262 -11.76 2.29 -2.87
C PHE A 262 -11.25 2.57 -4.27
N ALA A 263 -12.17 2.80 -5.19
CA ALA A 263 -11.89 3.29 -6.53
C ALA A 263 -11.72 4.82 -6.53
N HIS A 264 -11.43 5.36 -7.70
CA HIS A 264 -11.11 6.78 -7.86
C HIS A 264 -11.57 7.31 -9.21
N ALA A 265 -12.05 8.56 -9.23
CA ALA A 265 -12.65 9.19 -10.41
C ALA A 265 -11.63 9.86 -11.37
N TYR A 266 -10.34 9.83 -11.04
CA TYR A 266 -9.26 10.24 -11.94
C TYR A 266 -9.14 9.29 -13.13
N GLY A 267 -8.94 9.80 -14.34
CA GLY A 267 -8.96 9.03 -15.59
C GLY A 267 -10.17 9.33 -16.47
N PRO A 268 -10.16 8.87 -17.73
CA PRO A 268 -11.29 9.03 -18.65
C PRO A 268 -12.49 8.21 -18.18
N GLU A 269 -13.69 8.59 -18.63
CA GLU A 269 -14.96 8.00 -18.18
C GLU A 269 -15.01 6.47 -18.28
N GLY A 270 -14.68 5.90 -19.45
CA GLY A 270 -14.72 4.45 -19.63
C GLY A 270 -13.76 3.68 -18.71
N ASP A 271 -12.58 4.25 -18.43
CA ASP A 271 -11.61 3.68 -17.49
C ASP A 271 -12.13 3.76 -16.04
N VAL A 272 -12.75 4.89 -15.66
CA VAL A 272 -13.38 5.05 -14.33
C VAL A 272 -14.50 4.03 -14.13
N LEU A 273 -15.38 3.86 -15.11
CA LEU A 273 -16.50 2.91 -15.05
C LEU A 273 -15.98 1.47 -14.92
N SER A 274 -15.03 1.08 -15.78
CA SER A 274 -14.40 -0.24 -15.74
C SER A 274 -13.81 -0.53 -14.35
N ARG A 275 -12.99 0.38 -13.81
CA ARG A 275 -12.39 0.20 -12.48
C ARG A 275 -13.40 0.21 -11.34
N PHE A 276 -14.45 1.02 -11.45
CA PHE A 276 -15.52 1.05 -10.46
C PHE A 276 -16.37 -0.24 -10.48
N GLY A 277 -16.63 -0.80 -11.67
CA GLY A 277 -17.23 -2.11 -11.85
C GLY A 277 -16.42 -3.21 -11.16
N LEU A 278 -15.10 -3.24 -11.39
CA LEU A 278 -14.18 -4.17 -10.71
C LEU A 278 -14.23 -4.00 -9.18
N ALA A 279 -14.31 -2.77 -8.68
CA ALA A 279 -14.45 -2.48 -7.26
C ALA A 279 -15.75 -3.05 -6.68
N CYS A 280 -16.87 -2.91 -7.41
CA CYS A 280 -18.19 -3.41 -6.99
C CYS A 280 -18.24 -4.94 -6.97
N GLU A 281 -17.65 -5.62 -7.97
CA GLU A 281 -17.56 -7.08 -8.02
C GLU A 281 -16.60 -7.63 -6.94
N GLY A 282 -15.54 -6.89 -6.66
CA GLY A 282 -14.44 -7.32 -5.82
C GLY A 282 -14.62 -7.09 -4.32
N ALA A 283 -15.67 -6.41 -3.86
CA ALA A 283 -15.85 -6.06 -2.44
C ALA A 283 -17.32 -6.07 -1.99
N SER A 284 -17.55 -5.96 -0.67
CA SER A 284 -18.91 -5.86 -0.12
C SER A 284 -19.54 -4.48 -0.34
N ALA A 285 -18.69 -3.47 -0.55
CA ALA A 285 -19.07 -2.12 -0.93
C ALA A 285 -17.94 -1.51 -1.78
N ALA A 286 -18.28 -0.55 -2.62
CA ALA A 286 -17.32 0.25 -3.38
C ALA A 286 -17.50 1.72 -3.05
N TRP A 287 -16.40 2.41 -2.77
CA TRP A 287 -16.37 3.86 -2.61
C TRP A 287 -15.58 4.48 -3.76
N LEU A 288 -16.05 5.63 -4.23
CA LEU A 288 -15.39 6.38 -5.29
C LEU A 288 -14.86 7.69 -4.72
N ASN A 289 -13.54 7.83 -4.67
CA ASN A 289 -12.91 9.10 -4.33
C ASN A 289 -13.04 10.07 -5.51
N ARG A 290 -13.54 11.29 -5.22
CA ARG A 290 -13.81 12.32 -6.24
C ARG A 290 -12.55 12.89 -6.87
N TYR A 291 -11.55 13.20 -6.03
CA TYR A 291 -10.27 13.83 -6.39
C TYR A 291 -10.34 15.04 -7.32
N GLY A 292 -11.48 15.74 -7.39
CA GLY A 292 -11.68 16.85 -8.32
C GLY A 292 -11.94 16.43 -9.78
N TYR A 293 -12.06 15.13 -10.09
CA TYR A 293 -12.28 14.62 -11.46
C TYR A 293 -13.60 13.85 -11.62
N LEU A 294 -14.44 13.82 -10.57
CA LEU A 294 -15.78 13.26 -10.65
C LEU A 294 -16.74 14.29 -11.25
N SER A 295 -17.00 14.16 -12.54
CA SER A 295 -17.97 14.98 -13.28
C SER A 295 -19.38 14.40 -13.22
N ASP A 296 -20.38 15.25 -13.50
CA ASP A 296 -21.78 14.81 -13.63
C ASP A 296 -21.93 13.71 -14.68
N ARG A 297 -21.20 13.80 -15.80
CA ARG A 297 -21.19 12.76 -16.84
C ARG A 297 -20.79 11.39 -16.30
N LYS A 298 -19.76 11.33 -15.44
CA LYS A 298 -19.31 10.10 -14.77
C LYS A 298 -20.34 9.61 -13.75
N LEU A 299 -20.96 10.52 -12.99
CA LEU A 299 -22.03 10.18 -12.04
C LEU A 299 -23.24 9.57 -12.75
N ASP A 300 -23.68 10.18 -13.85
CA ASP A 300 -24.80 9.71 -14.66
C ASP A 300 -24.50 8.33 -15.26
N ALA A 301 -23.26 8.12 -15.73
CA ALA A 301 -22.84 6.83 -16.26
C ALA A 301 -22.83 5.73 -15.18
N ILE A 302 -22.30 6.03 -13.99
CA ILE A 302 -22.35 5.12 -12.85
C ILE A 302 -23.80 4.80 -12.46
N ALA A 303 -24.69 5.80 -12.45
CA ALA A 303 -26.10 5.58 -12.12
C ALA A 303 -26.78 4.61 -13.10
N ARG A 304 -26.53 4.77 -14.41
CA ARG A 304 -27.09 3.89 -15.46
C ARG A 304 -26.60 2.45 -15.38
N GLU A 305 -25.35 2.21 -14.99
CA GLU A 305 -24.82 0.83 -14.86
C GLU A 305 -25.35 0.10 -13.61
N ARG A 306 -26.00 0.81 -12.68
CA ARG A 306 -26.45 0.26 -11.39
C ARG A 306 -27.97 0.13 -11.23
N THR A 307 -28.73 0.60 -12.20
CA THR A 307 -30.18 0.33 -12.35
C THR A 307 -30.39 -0.94 -13.15
#